data_AF-A0A7W1CLZ8-F1
#
_entry.id   AF-A0A7W1CLZ8-F1
#
_cell.length_a   1.000
_cell.length_b   1.000
_cell.length_c   1.000
_cell.angle_alpha   90.00
_cell.angle_beta   90.00
_cell.angle_gamma   90.00
#
_symmetry.space_group_name_H-M   'P 1'
#
loop_
_entity.id
_entity.type
_entity.pdbx_description
1 polymer ?
#
loop_
_entity_poly.entity_id
_entity_poly.type
_entity_poly.pdbx_seq_one_letter_code
_entity_poly.pdbx_strand_id
1 'polypeptide(L)' 'MDEVVAIEDERGVDIGQIRRLLRLSVPERVREMVEVANVMLSIRTTAQGSMHAPSR' A
#
# COMPACT_ATOMS: atom_id res chain seq x y z
N MET A 1 -1.50 2.93 31.45
CA MET A 1 -2.51 2.82 30.39
C MET A 1 -1.71 2.68 29.11
N ASP A 2 -1.69 1.48 28.53
CA ASP A 2 -1.01 1.24 27.26
C ASP A 2 -1.76 1.99 26.17
N GLU A 3 -1.21 3.14 25.77
CA GLU A 3 -1.66 3.85 24.58
C GLU A 3 -1.23 3.00 23.39
N VAL A 4 -2.12 2.11 22.96
CA VAL A 4 -1.99 1.45 21.65
C VAL A 4 -2.02 2.59 20.64
N VAL A 5 -0.84 3.01 20.19
CA VAL A 5 -0.69 4.04 19.15
C VAL A 5 -1.49 3.53 17.96
N ALA A 6 -2.68 4.10 17.75
CA ALA A 6 -3.58 3.68 16.70
C ALA A 6 -2.82 3.80 15.37
N ILE A 7 -2.56 2.65 14.75
CA ILE A 7 -1.90 2.57 13.44
C ILE A 7 -2.87 3.10 12.37
N GLU A 8 -4.17 3.03 12.63
CA GLU A 8 -5.26 3.42 11.75
C GLU A 8 -6.18 4.46 12.42
N ASP A 9 -6.68 5.45 11.67
CA ASP A 9 -7.67 6.41 12.19
C ASP A 9 -9.13 5.95 11.97
N GLU A 10 -10.09 6.74 12.46
CA GLU A 10 -11.53 6.46 12.34
C GLU A 10 -12.05 6.33 10.90
N ARG A 11 -11.26 6.76 9.91
CA ARG A 11 -11.59 6.70 8.48
C ARG A 11 -10.98 5.47 7.80
N GLY A 12 -10.21 4.67 8.53
CA GLY A 12 -9.49 3.52 8.02
C GLY A 12 -8.13 3.86 7.41
N VAL A 13 -7.55 5.02 7.75
CA VAL A 13 -6.29 5.48 7.16
C VAL A 13 -5.11 5.06 8.02
N ASP A 14 -4.11 4.39 7.43
CA ASP A 14 -2.84 4.02 8.10
C ASP A 14 -2.00 5.28 8.42
N ILE A 15 -2.15 5.77 9.65
CA ILE A 15 -1.41 6.91 10.20
C ILE A 15 0.08 6.57 10.36
N GLY A 16 0.43 5.31 10.58
CA GLY A 16 1.82 4.85 10.64
C GLY A 16 2.54 5.04 9.31
N GLN A 17 1.90 4.68 8.21
CA GLN A 17 2.39 4.91 6.86
C GLN A 17 2.55 6.41 6.57
N ILE A 18 1.54 7.23 6.91
CA ILE A 18 1.63 8.69 6.70
C ILE A 18 2.82 9.28 7.46
N ARG A 19 2.96 8.94 8.74
CA ARG A 19 4.09 9.42 9.57
C ARG A 19 5.44 8.99 9.00
N ARG A 20 5.55 7.78 8.45
CA ARG A 20 6.76 7.31 7.77
C ARG A 20 7.04 8.14 6.51
N LEU A 21 6.05 8.32 5.63
CA LEU A 21 6.21 9.09 4.38
C LEU A 21 6.52 10.58 4.60
N LEU A 22 6.05 11.16 5.71
CA LEU A 22 6.38 12.54 6.09
C LEU A 22 7.84 12.71 6.56
N ARG A 23 8.52 11.63 6.96
CA ARG A 23 9.94 11.64 7.35
C ARG A 23 10.90 11.47 6.17
N LEU A 24 10.38 11.19 4.97
CA LEU A 24 11.17 11.00 3.76
C LEU A 24 11.34 12.32 3.00
N SER A 25 12.45 12.45 2.27
CA SER A 25 12.57 13.50 1.25
C SER A 25 11.56 13.26 0.11
N VAL A 26 11.28 14.29 -0.68
CA VAL A 26 10.36 14.18 -1.82
C VAL A 26 10.78 13.07 -2.80
N PRO A 27 12.06 12.95 -3.22
CA PRO A 27 12.48 11.87 -4.11
C PRO A 27 12.27 10.46 -3.52
N GLU A 28 12.53 10.29 -2.23
CA GLU A 28 12.35 9.00 -1.54
C GLU A 28 10.88 8.62 -1.45
N ARG A 29 10.01 9.58 -1.09
CA ARG A 29 8.56 9.36 -1.05
C ARG A 29 8.01 8.97 -2.42
N VAL A 30 8.48 9.62 -3.49
CA VAL A 30 8.08 9.28 -4.86
C VAL A 30 8.52 7.86 -5.24
N ARG A 31 9.73 7.44 -4.86
CA ARG A 31 10.19 6.07 -5.10
C ARG A 31 9.29 5.04 -4.42
N GLU A 32 8.97 5.23 -3.13
CA GLU A 32 8.06 4.32 -2.43
C GLU A 32 6.67 4.27 -3.10
N MET A 33 6.11 5.41 -3.49
CA MET A 33 4.80 5.44 -4.16
C MET A 33 4.81 4.68 -5.49
N VAL A 34 5.87 4.80 -6.28
CA VAL A 34 6.03 4.07 -7.55
C VAL A 34 6.18 2.57 -7.31
N GLU A 35 6.95 2.17 -6.30
CA GLU A 35 7.09 0.77 -5.91
C GLU A 35 5.75 0.14 -5.52
N VAL A 36 4.99 0.81 -4.65
CA VAL A 36 3.64 0.35 -4.25
C VAL A 36 2.72 0.25 -5.46
N ALA A 37 2.74 1.24 -6.36
CA ALA A 37 1.92 1.23 -7.57
C ALA A 37 2.25 0.04 -8.49
N ASN A 38 3.55 -0.27 -8.66
CA ASN A 38 3.99 -1.41 -9.47
C ASN A 38 3.57 -2.75 -8.85
N VAL A 39 3.68 -2.89 -7.52
CA VAL A 39 3.19 -4.07 -6.80
C VAL A 39 1.69 -4.25 -6.99
N MET A 40 0.90 -3.18 -6.81
CA MET A 40 -0.55 -3.23 -7.00
C MET A 40 -0.93 -3.58 -8.43
N LEU A 41 -0.20 -3.06 -9.43
CA LEU A 41 -0.40 -3.43 -10.83
C LEU A 41 -0.13 -4.91 -11.05
N SER A 42 0.98 -5.44 -10.51
CA SER A 42 1.35 -6.85 -10.60
C SER A 42 0.29 -7.78 -9.97
N ILE A 43 -0.24 -7.41 -8.79
CA ILE A 43 -1.33 -8.13 -8.13
C ILE A 43 -2.56 -8.15 -9.05
N ARG A 44 -2.95 -6.98 -9.59
CA ARG A 44 -4.10 -6.86 -10.49
C ARG A 44 -3.92 -7.71 -11.75
N THR A 45 -2.76 -7.65 -12.40
CA THR A 45 -2.49 -8.44 -13.61
C THR A 45 -2.53 -9.94 -13.32
N THR A 46 -2.02 -10.36 -12.17
CA THR A 46 -2.05 -11.77 -11.74
C THR A 46 -3.48 -12.22 -11.47
N ALA A 47 -4.26 -11.43 -10.75
CA ALA A 47 -5.68 -11.73 -10.50
C ALA A 47 -6.47 -11.84 -11.81
N GLN A 48 -6.28 -10.91 -12.75
CA GLN A 48 -6.95 -10.95 -14.05
C GLN A 48 -6.53 -12.15 -14.91
N GLY A 49 -5.25 -12.51 -14.91
CA GLY A 49 -4.75 -13.71 -15.59
C GLY A 49 -5.29 -15.00 -14.98
N SER A 50 -5.40 -15.07 -13.64
CA SER A 50 -5.96 -16.23 -12.93
C SER A 50 -7.47 -16.40 -13.17
N MET A 51 -8.22 -15.32 -13.38
CA MET A 51 -9.64 -15.36 -13.75
C MET A 51 -9.89 -15.83 -15.19
N HIS A 52 -8.87 -15.80 -16.06
CA HIS A 52 -8.94 -16.26 -17.45
C HIS A 52 -8.42 -17.69 -17.67
N ALA A 53 -8.04 -18.41 -16.61
CA ALA A 53 -7.75 -19.83 -16.72
C ALA A 53 -9.03 -20.58 -17.14
N PRO A 54 -9.04 -21.27 -18.30
CA PRO A 54 -10.26 -21.76 -18.93
C PRO A 54 -10.93 -22.86 -18.10
N SER A 55 -12.26 -22.84 -18.04
CA SER A 55 -13.04 -24.05 -17.76
C SER A 55 -12.65 -25.09 -18.80
N ARG A 56 -12.11 -26.21 -18.30
CA ARG A 56 -11.74 -27.40 -19.09
C ARG A 56 -12.88 -27.92 -19.93
#